data_AF-A0A7C5KID6-F1
#
_entry.id   AF-A0A7C5KID6-F1
#
_cell.length_a   1.000
_cell.length_b   1.000
_cell.length_c   1.000
_cell.angle_alpha   90.00
_cell.angle_beta   90.00
_cell.angle_gamma   90.00
#
_symmetry.space_group_name_H-M   'P 1'
#
loop_
_entity.id
_entity.type
_entity.pdbx_description
1 polymer ?
#
loop_
_entity_poly.entity_id
_entity_poly.type
_entity_poly.pdbx_seq_one_letter_code
_entity_poly.pdbx_strand_id
1 'polypeptide(L)'
;MKDPRDRFHFDCRHMLWSRPCRYHKEEGVRCLGCPHYDPVKTRVLLVKLAADGDVLRTTGVLPVLEREFPGTHLTWATAPSAAPLLENHPQVDRILVTGRGVPPELLAEEFDLVICPDADPFSAALASVGRTGRRRGYTLADNGVVRPLSKGAREWLAMGLDDDLKRKGDRTYQEILQDV
;
A
#
# COMPACT_ATOMS: atom_id res chain seq x y z
N MET A 1 2.71 33.01 -23.27
CA MET A 1 3.04 31.71 -23.89
C MET A 1 2.39 30.63 -23.02
N LYS A 2 1.59 29.70 -23.56
CA LYS A 2 0.94 28.64 -22.74
C LYS A 2 1.99 27.67 -22.22
N ASP A 3 1.88 27.26 -20.97
CA ASP A 3 2.80 26.28 -20.39
C ASP A 3 2.52 24.92 -21.05
N PRO A 4 3.53 24.22 -21.61
CA PRO A 4 3.34 22.89 -22.15
C PRO A 4 2.68 21.91 -21.16
N ARG A 5 2.82 22.16 -19.85
CA ARG A 5 2.24 21.39 -18.76
C ARG A 5 0.72 21.47 -18.69
N ASP A 6 0.10 22.53 -19.21
CA ASP A 6 -1.35 22.74 -19.20
C ASP A 6 -2.12 21.68 -20.01
N ARG A 7 -1.39 20.82 -20.74
CA ARG A 7 -1.94 19.75 -21.57
C ARG A 7 -2.09 18.41 -20.84
N PHE A 8 -1.70 18.31 -19.57
CA PHE A 8 -1.65 17.06 -18.82
C PHE A 8 -2.55 17.08 -17.57
N HIS A 9 -3.15 15.94 -17.27
CA HIS A 9 -3.87 15.71 -16.00
C HIS A 9 -2.90 15.09 -14.98
N PHE A 10 -2.20 15.92 -14.20
CA PHE A 10 -1.19 15.48 -13.21
C PHE A 10 -1.78 14.73 -12.01
N ASP A 11 -3.08 14.80 -11.83
CA ASP A 11 -3.88 14.10 -10.83
C ASP A 11 -4.41 12.75 -11.34
N CYS A 12 -4.14 12.37 -12.59
CA CYS A 12 -4.57 11.09 -13.15
C CYS A 12 -3.80 9.92 -12.53
N ARG A 13 -4.51 8.85 -12.16
CA ARG A 13 -3.98 7.59 -11.61
C ARG A 13 -2.96 6.94 -12.54
N HIS A 14 -3.06 7.17 -13.85
CA HIS A 14 -2.14 6.62 -14.86
C HIS A 14 -0.88 7.47 -15.10
N MET A 15 -0.64 8.51 -14.30
CA MET A 15 0.54 9.38 -14.44
C MET A 15 1.83 8.67 -13.97
N LEU A 16 2.83 8.56 -14.85
CA LEU A 16 4.09 7.84 -14.58
C LEU A 16 5.32 8.76 -14.41
N TRP A 17 5.15 10.08 -14.54
CA TRP A 17 6.15 11.16 -14.39
C TRP A 17 7.33 11.16 -15.38
N SER A 18 7.89 9.99 -15.69
CA SER A 18 9.09 9.80 -16.53
C SER A 18 8.76 9.37 -17.96
N ARG A 19 7.53 8.94 -18.22
CA ARG A 19 7.10 8.41 -19.52
C ARG A 19 5.58 8.54 -19.71
N PRO A 20 5.08 8.49 -20.96
CA PRO A 20 3.64 8.45 -21.22
C PRO A 20 2.97 7.21 -20.62
N CYS A 21 1.69 7.34 -20.26
CA CYS A 21 0.86 6.23 -19.76
C CYS A 21 0.56 5.18 -20.85
N ARG A 22 0.05 4.01 -20.45
CA ARG A 22 -0.29 2.91 -21.37
C ARG A 22 -1.24 3.34 -22.49
N TYR A 23 -2.31 4.06 -22.15
CA TYR A 23 -3.33 4.48 -23.13
C TYR A 23 -2.77 5.42 -24.19
N HIS A 24 -1.84 6.30 -23.82
CA HIS A 24 -1.15 7.12 -24.81
C HIS A 24 -0.30 6.28 -25.77
N LYS A 25 0.38 5.25 -25.26
CA LYS A 25 1.24 4.37 -26.08
C LYS A 25 0.44 3.43 -26.97
N GLU A 26 -0.65 2.87 -26.46
CA GLU A 26 -1.47 1.85 -27.12
C GLU A 26 -2.50 2.46 -28.07
N GLU A 27 -3.15 3.56 -27.68
CA GLU A 27 -4.28 4.16 -28.41
C GLU A 27 -3.97 5.55 -28.98
N GLY A 28 -2.82 6.15 -28.63
CA GLY A 28 -2.44 7.48 -29.11
C GLY A 28 -3.19 8.65 -28.45
N VAL A 29 -4.03 8.38 -27.44
CA VAL A 29 -4.86 9.40 -26.78
C VAL A 29 -4.02 10.51 -26.13
N ARG A 30 -4.63 11.71 -26.02
CA ARG A 30 -4.05 12.87 -25.33
C ARG A 30 -4.82 13.10 -24.04
N CYS A 31 -4.15 13.66 -23.02
CA CYS A 31 -4.78 13.88 -21.72
C CYS A 31 -6.04 14.75 -21.83
N LEU A 32 -5.99 15.86 -22.57
CA LEU A 32 -7.17 16.69 -22.82
C LEU A 32 -8.22 15.89 -23.61
N GLY A 33 -9.36 15.61 -22.98
CA GLY A 33 -10.43 14.80 -23.57
C GLY A 33 -10.16 13.29 -23.52
N CYS A 34 -9.21 12.83 -22.71
CA CYS A 34 -8.91 11.41 -22.56
C CYS A 34 -10.10 10.65 -21.97
N PRO A 35 -10.60 9.57 -22.63
CA PRO A 35 -11.67 8.74 -22.07
C PRO A 35 -11.20 7.90 -20.88
N HIS A 36 -9.88 7.77 -20.70
CA HIS A 36 -9.24 7.04 -19.60
C HIS A 36 -8.73 7.97 -18.48
N TYR A 37 -9.21 9.21 -18.41
CA TYR A 37 -8.87 10.08 -17.28
C TYR A 37 -9.53 9.55 -16.00
N ASP A 38 -8.68 9.21 -15.02
CA ASP A 38 -9.10 8.66 -13.74
C ASP A 38 -8.42 9.45 -12.60
N PRO A 39 -9.08 10.47 -12.03
CA PRO A 39 -8.47 11.32 -11.01
C PRO A 39 -8.29 10.57 -9.68
N VAL A 40 -7.08 10.67 -9.12
CA VAL A 40 -6.77 10.12 -7.79
C VAL A 40 -7.53 10.87 -6.71
N LYS A 41 -8.32 10.15 -5.93
CA LYS A 41 -9.08 10.70 -4.78
C LYS A 41 -8.45 10.41 -3.44
N THR A 42 -7.71 9.30 -3.34
CA THR A 42 -7.08 8.86 -2.08
C THR A 42 -5.75 8.19 -2.41
N ARG A 43 -4.68 8.57 -1.72
CA ARG A 43 -3.36 7.95 -1.84
C ARG A 43 -3.16 7.00 -0.67
N VAL A 44 -3.01 5.72 -0.98
CA VAL A 44 -2.79 4.67 0.03
C VAL A 44 -1.39 4.09 -0.15
N LEU A 45 -0.65 4.00 0.95
CA LEU A 45 0.56 3.18 1.04
C LEU A 45 0.21 1.87 1.75
N LEU A 46 0.49 0.73 1.12
CA LEU A 46 0.43 -0.58 1.74
C LEU A 46 1.85 -1.14 1.89
N VAL A 47 2.26 -1.45 3.12
CA VAL A 47 3.60 -1.98 3.42
C VAL A 47 3.48 -3.47 3.74
N LYS A 48 3.90 -4.33 2.79
CA LYS A 48 3.94 -5.78 2.99
C LYS A 48 5.13 -6.38 2.26
N LEU A 49 6.14 -6.80 3.03
CA LEU A 49 7.47 -7.15 2.53
C LEU A 49 7.74 -8.66 2.44
N ALA A 50 7.18 -9.46 3.36
CA ALA A 50 7.65 -10.82 3.62
C ALA A 50 6.64 -11.91 3.25
N ALA A 51 7.19 -13.09 2.95
CA ALA A 51 6.55 -14.30 2.44
C ALA A 51 5.71 -14.08 1.17
N ASP A 52 6.21 -14.56 0.03
CA ASP A 52 5.55 -14.47 -1.28
C ASP A 52 4.07 -14.92 -1.22
N GLY A 53 3.80 -16.01 -0.48
CA GLY A 53 2.44 -16.50 -0.25
C GLY A 53 1.55 -15.53 0.56
N ASP A 54 2.12 -14.76 1.48
CA ASP A 54 1.37 -13.78 2.27
C ASP A 54 1.14 -12.47 1.52
N VAL A 55 2.08 -12.06 0.64
CA VAL A 55 1.86 -10.96 -0.30
C VAL A 55 0.65 -11.26 -1.19
N LEU A 56 0.60 -12.45 -1.80
CA LEU A 56 -0.55 -12.89 -2.60
C LEU A 56 -1.84 -12.91 -1.79
N ARG A 57 -1.84 -13.47 -0.57
CA ARG A 57 -3.05 -13.45 0.30
C ARG A 57 -3.50 -12.05 0.65
N THR A 58 -2.56 -11.14 0.84
CA THR A 58 -2.85 -9.73 1.16
C THR A 58 -3.56 -9.04 -0.03
N THR A 59 -3.38 -9.47 -1.28
CA THR A 59 -4.15 -8.93 -2.42
C THR A 59 -5.67 -9.10 -2.24
N GLY A 60 -6.13 -10.07 -1.44
CA GLY A 60 -7.53 -10.26 -1.11
C GLY A 60 -8.19 -9.08 -0.37
N VAL A 61 -7.39 -8.16 0.21
CA VAL A 61 -7.92 -6.95 0.86
C VAL A 61 -8.18 -5.81 -0.13
N LEU A 62 -7.62 -5.88 -1.34
CA LEU A 62 -7.71 -4.79 -2.33
C LEU A 62 -9.15 -4.51 -2.80
N PRO A 63 -10.03 -5.50 -3.01
CA PRO A 63 -11.44 -5.24 -3.31
C PRO A 63 -12.20 -4.55 -2.16
N VAL A 64 -11.79 -4.77 -0.91
CA VAL A 64 -12.35 -4.05 0.24
C VAL A 64 -11.85 -2.61 0.24
N LEU A 65 -10.56 -2.41 0.01
CA LEU A 65 -9.93 -1.09 -0.04
C LEU A 65 -10.56 -0.20 -1.12
N GLU A 66 -10.77 -0.70 -2.34
CA GLU A 66 -11.39 0.07 -3.43
C GLU A 66 -12.86 0.41 -3.13
N ARG A 67 -13.58 -0.46 -2.42
CA ARG A 67 -14.96 -0.17 -1.98
C ARG A 67 -15.02 0.90 -0.89
N GLU A 68 -14.07 0.87 0.05
CA GLU A 68 -14.00 1.86 1.12
C GLU A 68 -13.49 3.22 0.61
N PHE A 69 -12.53 3.20 -0.32
CA PHE A 69 -11.90 4.38 -0.90
C PHE A 69 -11.91 4.30 -2.45
N PRO A 70 -13.05 4.61 -3.10
CA PRO A 70 -13.12 4.61 -4.56
C PRO A 70 -12.17 5.63 -5.19
N GLY A 71 -11.45 5.23 -6.24
CA GLY A 71 -10.44 6.10 -6.88
C GLY A 71 -9.13 6.19 -6.08
N THR A 72 -8.80 5.13 -5.35
CA THR A 72 -7.53 4.99 -4.62
C THR A 72 -6.33 4.81 -5.53
N HIS A 73 -5.31 5.65 -5.43
CA HIS A 73 -4.00 5.32 -5.94
C HIS A 73 -3.22 4.47 -4.92
N LEU A 74 -3.07 3.18 -5.19
CA LEU A 74 -2.39 2.24 -4.31
C LEU A 74 -0.89 2.17 -4.64
N THR A 75 -0.07 2.61 -3.69
CA THR A 75 1.36 2.35 -3.66
C THR A 75 1.65 1.17 -2.75
N TRP A 76 2.28 0.13 -3.27
CA TRP A 76 2.65 -1.06 -2.50
C TRP A 76 4.16 -1.11 -2.27
N ALA A 77 4.60 -1.01 -1.02
CA ALA A 77 5.99 -1.26 -0.64
C ALA A 77 6.21 -2.76 -0.37
N THR A 78 7.10 -3.41 -1.14
CA THR A 78 7.34 -4.86 -1.08
C THR A 78 8.81 -5.21 -1.28
N ALA A 79 9.21 -6.43 -0.90
CA ALA A 79 10.56 -6.94 -1.15
C ALA A 79 10.79 -7.25 -2.64
N PRO A 80 12.06 -7.23 -3.12
CA PRO A 80 12.38 -7.54 -4.52
C PRO A 80 11.85 -8.90 -5.00
N SER A 81 11.81 -9.91 -4.13
CA SER A 81 11.32 -11.25 -4.49
C SER A 81 9.82 -11.28 -4.78
N ALA A 82 9.04 -10.44 -4.11
CA ALA A 82 7.59 -10.43 -4.20
C ALA A 82 7.07 -9.39 -5.20
N ALA A 83 7.90 -8.44 -5.66
CA ALA A 83 7.51 -7.44 -6.64
C ALA A 83 6.89 -8.04 -7.93
N PRO A 84 7.46 -9.11 -8.53
CA PRO A 84 6.88 -9.73 -9.74
C PRO A 84 5.45 -10.26 -9.54
N LEU A 85 5.06 -10.60 -8.31
CA LEU A 85 3.72 -11.12 -8.01
C LEU A 85 2.64 -10.03 -8.08
N LEU A 86 3.05 -8.76 -7.97
CA LEU A 86 2.17 -7.60 -7.99
C LEU A 86 2.17 -6.90 -9.36
N GLU A 87 3.13 -7.24 -10.23
CA GLU A 87 3.20 -6.67 -11.57
C GLU A 87 1.90 -6.94 -12.33
N ASN A 88 1.38 -5.89 -12.97
CA ASN A 88 0.12 -5.92 -13.73
C ASN A 88 -1.14 -6.21 -12.89
N HIS A 89 -1.06 -6.23 -11.55
CA HIS A 89 -2.26 -6.35 -10.73
C HIS A 89 -3.16 -5.12 -10.94
N PRO A 90 -4.45 -5.28 -11.30
CA PRO A 90 -5.31 -4.19 -11.76
C PRO A 90 -5.60 -3.11 -10.71
N GLN A 91 -5.40 -3.44 -9.42
CA GLN A 91 -5.61 -2.52 -8.30
C GLN A 91 -4.30 -2.00 -7.68
N VAL A 92 -3.14 -2.34 -8.23
CA VAL A 92 -1.83 -1.85 -7.76
C VAL A 92 -1.29 -0.85 -8.77
N ASP A 93 -1.27 0.42 -8.41
CA ASP A 93 -0.86 1.51 -9.31
C ASP A 93 0.66 1.69 -9.34
N ARG A 94 1.31 1.50 -8.19
CA ARG A 94 2.75 1.66 -8.05
C ARG A 94 3.34 0.64 -7.10
N ILE A 95 4.44 0.01 -7.52
CA ILE A 95 5.25 -0.87 -6.67
C ILE A 95 6.50 -0.11 -6.24
N LEU A 96 6.70 0.03 -4.93
CA LEU A 96 7.94 0.51 -4.34
C LEU A 96 8.75 -0.69 -3.84
N VAL A 97 9.76 -1.06 -4.61
CA VAL A 97 10.65 -2.16 -4.22
C VAL A 97 11.59 -1.67 -3.13
N THR A 98 11.57 -2.35 -1.99
CA THR A 98 12.43 -2.06 -0.86
C THR A 98 13.21 -3.30 -0.45
N GLY A 99 14.54 -3.18 -0.44
CA GLY A 99 15.43 -4.21 0.09
C GLY A 99 15.50 -4.11 1.62
N ARG A 100 16.58 -3.50 2.12
CA ARG A 100 16.83 -3.26 3.56
C ARG A 100 16.83 -1.76 3.91
N GLY A 101 16.59 -0.90 2.93
CA GLY A 101 16.60 0.56 3.07
C GLY A 101 15.20 1.15 3.03
N VAL A 102 15.12 2.47 3.16
CA VAL A 102 13.88 3.22 2.97
C VAL A 102 13.89 3.82 1.57
N PRO A 103 12.90 3.51 0.70
CA PRO A 103 12.74 4.23 -0.57
C PRO A 103 12.58 5.73 -0.29
N PRO A 104 13.37 6.61 -0.92
CA PRO A 104 13.33 8.05 -0.65
C PRO A 104 11.96 8.68 -0.92
N GLU A 105 11.16 8.07 -1.78
CA GLU A 105 9.80 8.52 -2.09
C GLU A 105 8.88 8.42 -0.86
N LEU A 106 9.06 7.41 0.00
CA LEU A 106 8.31 7.31 1.26
C LEU A 106 8.62 8.47 2.22
N LEU A 107 9.84 9.03 2.13
CA LEU A 107 10.26 10.17 2.94
C LEU A 107 9.76 11.49 2.39
N ALA A 108 9.39 11.57 1.10
CA ALA A 108 9.01 12.80 0.42
C ALA A 108 7.49 12.94 0.23
N GLU A 109 6.79 11.84 0.05
CA GLU A 109 5.36 11.79 -0.28
C GLU A 109 4.48 11.83 0.98
N GLU A 110 3.30 12.42 0.84
CA GLU A 110 2.21 12.30 1.80
C GLU A 110 1.16 11.32 1.29
N PHE A 111 0.65 10.50 2.21
CA PHE A 111 -0.41 9.54 1.98
C PHE A 111 -1.61 9.88 2.85
N ASP A 112 -2.81 9.69 2.30
CA ASP A 112 -4.05 9.82 3.06
C ASP A 112 -4.21 8.67 4.07
N LEU A 113 -3.62 7.50 3.76
CA LEU A 113 -3.64 6.32 4.60
C LEU A 113 -2.37 5.47 4.40
N VAL A 114 -1.76 5.03 5.50
CA VAL A 114 -0.74 3.97 5.49
C VAL A 114 -1.29 2.71 6.17
N ILE A 115 -1.15 1.57 5.52
CA ILE A 115 -1.60 0.26 6.00
C ILE A 115 -0.38 -0.64 6.12
N CYS A 116 -0.20 -1.28 7.27
CA CYS A 116 0.82 -2.31 7.46
C CYS A 116 0.19 -3.52 8.16
N PRO A 117 -0.15 -4.59 7.43
CA PRO A 117 -0.81 -5.75 8.00
C PRO A 117 0.15 -6.72 8.71
N ASP A 118 1.43 -6.38 8.84
CA ASP A 118 2.48 -7.25 9.36
C ASP A 118 3.10 -6.70 10.64
N ALA A 119 3.27 -7.55 11.64
CA ALA A 119 3.91 -7.22 12.91
C ALA A 119 5.45 -7.28 12.84
N ASP A 120 6.02 -7.62 11.68
CA ASP A 120 7.46 -7.54 11.43
C ASP A 120 8.02 -6.12 11.72
N PRO A 121 9.09 -5.99 12.53
CA PRO A 121 9.66 -4.70 12.88
C PRO A 121 10.10 -3.83 11.70
N PHE A 122 10.62 -4.43 10.62
CA PHE A 122 11.07 -3.67 9.46
C PHE A 122 9.88 -3.12 8.66
N SER A 123 8.83 -3.93 8.48
CA SER A 123 7.56 -3.51 7.89
C SER A 123 6.91 -2.39 8.71
N ALA A 124 6.86 -2.54 10.03
CA ALA A 124 6.34 -1.52 10.95
C ALA A 124 7.15 -0.22 10.93
N ALA A 125 8.48 -0.31 10.74
CA ALA A 125 9.36 0.85 10.59
C ALA A 125 9.12 1.59 9.27
N LEU A 126 8.99 0.89 8.15
CA LEU A 126 8.65 1.53 6.87
C LEU A 126 7.27 2.21 6.93
N ALA A 127 6.32 1.61 7.64
CA ALA A 127 5.00 2.19 7.85
C ALA A 127 4.99 3.42 8.77
N SER A 128 5.92 3.50 9.72
CA SER A 128 6.06 4.71 10.56
C SER A 128 6.64 5.89 9.77
N VAL A 129 7.55 5.60 8.82
CA VAL A 129 8.20 6.60 7.97
C VAL A 129 7.22 7.29 7.00
N GLY A 130 6.27 6.55 6.44
CA GLY A 130 5.29 7.13 5.51
C GLY A 130 4.51 8.28 6.15
N ARG A 131 4.56 9.48 5.56
CA ARG A 131 3.89 10.67 6.10
C ARG A 131 2.38 10.54 5.93
N THR A 132 1.66 10.53 7.04
CA THR A 132 0.19 10.46 7.04
C THR A 132 -0.38 10.85 8.40
N GLY A 133 -1.62 11.36 8.40
CA GLY A 133 -2.43 11.53 9.60
C GLY A 133 -3.19 10.26 10.02
N ARG A 134 -3.25 9.21 9.17
CA ARG A 134 -4.06 8.00 9.43
C ARG A 134 -3.27 6.73 9.11
N ARG A 135 -3.20 5.81 10.08
CA ARG A 135 -2.52 4.50 9.93
C ARG A 135 -3.42 3.33 10.36
N ARG A 136 -3.23 2.17 9.73
CA ARG A 136 -3.88 0.88 10.07
C ARG A 136 -2.85 -0.25 10.20
N GLY A 137 -3.19 -1.25 10.99
CA GLY A 137 -2.37 -2.41 11.31
C GLY A 137 -1.26 -2.10 12.30
N TYR A 138 -0.01 -2.10 11.85
CA TYR A 138 1.16 -1.97 12.71
C TYR A 138 2.01 -0.75 12.37
N THR A 139 2.70 -0.21 13.38
CA THR A 139 3.69 0.86 13.20
C THR A 139 4.79 0.70 14.23
N LEU A 140 5.99 1.22 13.96
CA LEU A 140 7.06 1.26 14.95
C LEU A 140 6.95 2.54 15.79
N ALA A 141 6.95 2.40 17.11
CA ALA A 141 7.04 3.52 18.04
C ALA A 141 8.49 3.98 18.23
N ASP A 142 8.69 5.21 18.74
CA ASP A 142 10.01 5.84 18.91
C ASP A 142 10.95 5.06 19.84
N ASN A 143 10.40 4.23 20.73
CA ASN A 143 11.15 3.34 21.61
C ASN A 143 11.50 1.97 20.96
N GLY A 144 11.24 1.80 19.67
CA GLY A 144 11.52 0.57 18.92
C GLY A 144 10.47 -0.53 19.08
N VAL A 145 9.35 -0.26 19.75
CA VAL A 145 8.27 -1.25 19.94
C VAL A 145 7.35 -1.28 18.73
N VAL A 146 7.05 -2.48 18.21
CA VAL A 146 5.97 -2.67 17.24
C VAL A 146 4.64 -2.44 17.93
N ARG A 147 3.94 -1.40 17.50
CA ARG A 147 2.67 -0.95 18.07
C ARG A 147 1.51 -1.38 17.17
N PRO A 148 0.61 -2.26 17.64
CA PRO A 148 -0.64 -2.54 16.95
C PRO A 148 -1.61 -1.35 17.07
N LEU A 149 -2.32 -1.05 16.00
CA LEU A 149 -3.19 0.13 15.88
C LEU A 149 -4.69 -0.21 16.00
N SER A 150 -5.03 -1.49 16.09
CA SER A 150 -6.41 -1.97 16.17
C SER A 150 -6.58 -3.07 17.21
N LYS A 151 -7.81 -3.55 17.40
CA LYS A 151 -8.09 -4.70 18.27
C LYS A 151 -7.57 -5.99 17.64
N GLY A 152 -7.83 -6.21 16.34
CA GLY A 152 -7.34 -7.37 15.61
C GLY A 152 -5.81 -7.44 15.58
N ALA A 153 -5.14 -6.31 15.35
CA ALA A 153 -3.68 -6.24 15.35
C ALA A 153 -3.08 -6.58 16.72
N ARG A 154 -3.74 -6.15 17.82
CA ARG A 154 -3.33 -6.49 19.19
C ARG A 154 -3.47 -7.99 19.47
N GLU A 155 -4.60 -8.57 19.08
CA GLU A 155 -4.86 -10.01 19.23
C GLU A 155 -3.84 -10.85 18.46
N TRP A 156 -3.60 -10.51 17.20
CA TRP A 156 -2.62 -11.21 16.35
C TRP A 156 -1.20 -11.13 16.92
N LEU A 157 -0.78 -9.94 17.38
CA LEU A 157 0.53 -9.76 17.99
C LEU A 157 0.68 -10.61 19.27
N ALA A 158 -0.34 -10.62 20.13
CA ALA A 158 -0.32 -11.40 21.36
C ALA A 158 -0.18 -12.91 21.07
N MET A 159 -0.94 -13.44 20.11
CA MET A 159 -0.80 -14.85 19.69
C MET A 159 0.55 -15.16 19.05
N GLY A 160 1.21 -14.20 18.41
CA GLY A 160 2.56 -14.37 17.90
C GLY A 160 3.64 -14.44 18.99
N LEU A 161 3.35 -13.91 20.19
CA LEU A 161 4.26 -13.86 21.33
C LEU A 161 3.99 -14.97 22.38
N ASP A 162 2.82 -15.61 22.33
CA ASP A 162 2.37 -16.61 23.29
C ASP A 162 1.70 -17.81 22.58
N ASP A 163 2.38 -18.95 22.59
CA ASP A 163 1.90 -20.19 21.97
C ASP A 163 0.64 -20.76 22.64
N ASP A 164 0.41 -20.48 23.93
CA ASP A 164 -0.79 -20.94 24.63
C ASP A 164 -2.01 -20.11 24.25
N LEU A 165 -1.84 -18.80 24.04
CA LEU A 165 -2.88 -17.96 23.44
C LEU A 165 -3.19 -18.42 22.01
N LYS A 166 -2.16 -18.74 21.23
CA LYS A 166 -2.33 -19.23 19.86
C LYS A 166 -3.11 -20.55 19.78
N ARG A 167 -2.89 -21.47 20.70
CA ARG A 167 -3.61 -22.76 20.77
C ARG A 167 -5.07 -22.62 21.20
N LYS A 168 -5.38 -21.61 22.02
CA LYS A 168 -6.74 -21.33 22.53
C LYS A 168 -7.58 -20.45 21.60
N GLY A 169 -7.00 -19.92 20.53
CA GLY A 169 -7.67 -19.01 19.61
C GLY A 169 -8.70 -19.74 18.75
N ASP A 170 -9.93 -19.21 18.73
CA ASP A 170 -11.04 -19.76 17.94
C ASP A 170 -11.25 -19.00 16.60
N ARG A 171 -10.58 -17.85 16.43
CA ARG A 171 -10.68 -17.00 15.24
C ARG A 171 -9.64 -17.37 14.19
N THR A 172 -10.06 -17.40 12.93
CA THR A 172 -9.19 -17.59 11.79
C THR A 172 -8.34 -16.35 11.51
N TYR A 173 -7.22 -16.51 10.82
CA TYR A 173 -6.39 -15.38 10.38
C TYR A 173 -7.18 -14.36 9.57
N GLN A 174 -8.05 -14.80 8.66
CA GLN A 174 -8.83 -13.92 7.80
C GLN A 174 -9.79 -13.03 8.61
N GLU A 175 -10.40 -13.57 9.66
CA GLU A 175 -11.29 -12.81 10.55
C GLU A 175 -10.54 -11.76 11.36
N ILE A 176 -9.28 -12.04 11.73
CA ILE A 176 -8.46 -11.09 12.47
C ILE A 176 -7.94 -9.99 11.53
N LEU A 177 -7.52 -10.35 10.32
CA LEU A 177 -6.97 -9.40 9.33
C LEU A 177 -7.99 -8.34 8.89
N GLN A 178 -9.29 -8.65 8.91
CA GLN A 178 -10.35 -7.65 8.63
C GLN A 178 -10.36 -6.49 9.64
N ASP A 179 -9.90 -6.76 10.86
CA ASP A 179 -9.82 -5.79 11.94
C ASP A 179 -8.43 -5.12 12.05
N VAL A 180 -7.47 -5.44 11.17
CA VAL A 180 -6.08 -4.93 11.19
C VAL A 180 -5.97 -3.59 10.46
#